data_AF-A0A937VN18-F1
#
_entry.id   AF-A0A937VN18-F1
#
_cell.length_a   1.000
_cell.length_b   1.000
_cell.length_c   1.000
_cell.angle_alpha   90.00
_cell.angle_beta   90.00
_cell.angle_gamma   90.00
#
_symmetry.space_group_name_H-M   'P 1'
#
loop_
_entity.id
_entity.type
_entity.pdbx_description
1 polymer ?
#
loop_
_entity_poly.entity_id
_entity_poly.type
_entity_poly.pdbx_seq_one_letter_code
_entity_poly.pdbx_strand_id
1 'polypeptide(L)'
;MLNGLEQARYAHRKEMEKAIGQQEIGLARNLIRNDDSVTVLVHPNPMDIENPYNLEGFSLFFGTLHGQLKEWREVGLPNKEIPWLLQYPQEKDSGEGEDRPTRYDWVVVGEHHGVNCSPVHVANPLLVKYDSDVGFRFEAPGGNFQSPSRIKQTTETGEEQRRGYSRESYQEHIQKMLDVYQARLSREITYTAARLEQQMGLTAGSLEQAIRMVIALHDVGKMDRRWQGWAHEWQRRIGVPLTGDYMLAHTDYNPDDPRHQTVQAEMPGSRPPHAAEGAVAVFRVLHQLLGAPEQDDPRFKLMKALFTAIARHHSPRADTYKGFDLHQAAGPTLAHVLVCLDASGQANKALVTNKPSQSIASLLVQPDARDELLAYFLIVRALRLADQGAMGRKE
;
A
#
# COMPACT_ATOMS: atom_id res chain seq x y z
N MET A 1 -10.01 33.21 -25.35
CA MET A 1 -10.72 31.99 -24.90
C MET A 1 -9.77 30.78 -24.83
N LEU A 2 -9.01 30.46 -25.89
CA LEU A 2 -8.02 29.38 -25.90
C LEU A 2 -6.90 29.53 -24.84
N ASN A 3 -6.30 30.72 -24.71
CA ASN A 3 -5.27 30.98 -23.69
C ASN A 3 -5.76 30.78 -22.25
N GLY A 4 -7.05 31.06 -21.99
CA GLY A 4 -7.66 30.85 -20.66
C GLY A 4 -7.86 29.36 -20.33
N LEU A 5 -8.17 28.55 -21.34
CA LEU A 5 -8.27 27.09 -21.19
C LEU A 5 -6.90 26.45 -20.96
N GLU A 6 -5.85 26.92 -21.64
CA GLU A 6 -4.49 26.43 -21.41
C GLU A 6 -3.96 26.80 -20.02
N GLN A 7 -4.21 28.04 -19.57
CA GLN A 7 -3.88 28.47 -18.20
C GLN A 7 -4.61 27.64 -17.14
N ALA A 8 -5.91 27.38 -17.33
CA ALA A 8 -6.68 26.55 -16.41
C ALA A 8 -6.16 25.09 -16.36
N ARG A 9 -5.81 24.51 -17.52
CA ARG A 9 -5.21 23.16 -17.58
C ARG A 9 -3.84 23.10 -16.91
N TYR A 10 -3.03 24.14 -17.07
CA TYR A 10 -1.72 24.24 -16.43
C TYR A 10 -1.85 24.37 -14.91
N ALA A 11 -2.73 25.25 -14.43
CA ALA A 11 -3.00 25.42 -13.00
C ALA A 11 -3.49 24.12 -12.36
N HIS A 12 -4.47 23.46 -12.98
CA HIS A 12 -4.99 22.18 -12.51
C HIS A 12 -3.91 21.10 -12.48
N ARG A 13 -3.01 21.05 -13.49
CA ARG A 13 -1.88 20.12 -13.48
C ARG A 13 -0.92 20.40 -12.32
N LYS A 14 -0.62 21.67 -12.03
CA LYS A 14 0.22 22.04 -10.88
C LYS A 14 -0.38 21.62 -9.55
N GLU A 15 -1.70 21.70 -9.41
CA GLU A 15 -2.41 21.17 -8.24
C GLU A 15 -2.32 19.64 -8.16
N MET A 16 -2.43 18.93 -9.30
CA MET A 16 -2.21 17.48 -9.35
C MET A 16 -0.79 17.10 -8.92
N GLU A 17 0.21 17.78 -9.46
CA GLU A 17 1.62 17.59 -9.12
C GLU A 17 1.85 17.82 -7.62
N LYS A 18 1.26 18.88 -7.07
CA LYS A 18 1.32 19.19 -5.64
C LYS A 18 0.66 18.09 -4.81
N ALA A 19 -0.55 17.65 -5.15
CA ALA A 19 -1.26 16.61 -4.40
C ALA A 19 -0.50 15.27 -4.41
N ILE A 20 0.07 14.88 -5.56
CA ILE A 20 0.88 13.66 -5.69
C ILE A 20 2.18 13.79 -4.89
N GLY A 21 2.85 14.95 -4.97
CA GLY A 21 4.12 15.20 -4.29
C GLY A 21 3.99 15.27 -2.78
N GLN A 22 2.95 15.91 -2.27
CA GLN A 22 2.71 16.07 -0.83
C GLN A 22 1.98 14.88 -0.21
N GLN A 23 1.30 14.07 -1.04
CA GLN A 23 0.48 12.94 -0.58
C GLN A 23 -0.53 13.34 0.50
N GLU A 24 -1.10 14.54 0.35
CA GLU A 24 -2.17 15.06 1.19
C GLU A 24 -3.51 14.74 0.54
N ILE A 25 -4.28 13.83 1.14
CA ILE A 25 -5.59 13.38 0.63
C ILE A 25 -6.56 14.57 0.49
N GLY A 26 -6.46 15.57 1.36
CA GLY A 26 -7.27 16.79 1.27
C GLY A 26 -7.08 17.56 -0.04
N LEU A 27 -5.87 17.54 -0.62
CA LEU A 27 -5.60 18.19 -1.92
C LEU A 27 -6.19 17.40 -3.08
N ALA A 28 -6.29 16.08 -2.97
CA ALA A 28 -6.90 15.24 -4.01
C ALA A 28 -8.39 15.57 -4.22
N ARG A 29 -9.09 16.01 -3.17
CA ARG A 29 -10.51 16.43 -3.25
C ARG A 29 -10.71 17.62 -4.19
N ASN A 30 -9.79 18.58 -4.15
CA ASN A 30 -9.83 19.76 -5.02
C ASN A 30 -9.60 19.42 -6.50
N LEU A 31 -9.14 18.20 -6.81
CA LEU A 31 -8.78 17.77 -8.17
C LEU A 31 -9.88 16.97 -8.87
N ILE A 32 -10.78 16.33 -8.13
CA ILE A 32 -11.84 15.48 -8.68
C ILE A 32 -13.16 16.28 -8.61
N ARG A 33 -13.43 17.07 -9.67
CA ARG A 33 -14.72 17.74 -9.97
C ARG A 33 -15.68 17.93 -8.77
N ASN A 34 -15.49 18.92 -7.88
CA ASN A 34 -16.43 19.26 -6.78
C ASN A 34 -17.21 18.06 -6.20
N ASP A 35 -16.59 16.87 -6.10
CA ASP A 35 -17.23 15.70 -5.54
C ASP A 35 -17.03 15.85 -4.05
N ASP A 36 -17.89 16.70 -3.50
CA ASP A 36 -17.92 17.02 -2.09
C ASP A 36 -18.53 15.87 -1.30
N SER A 37 -18.64 14.65 -1.86
CA SER A 37 -19.16 13.52 -1.12
C SER A 37 -18.17 13.04 -0.05
N VAL A 38 -18.73 12.59 1.07
CA VAL A 38 -18.04 11.87 2.15
C VAL A 38 -18.77 10.57 2.39
N THR A 39 -18.02 9.52 2.67
CA THR A 39 -18.61 8.25 3.11
C THR A 39 -18.85 8.31 4.61
N VAL A 40 -20.11 8.14 5.02
CA VAL A 40 -20.49 8.01 6.43
C VAL A 40 -20.77 6.54 6.73
N LEU A 41 -19.97 6.00 7.62
CA LEU A 41 -20.14 4.70 8.26
C LEU A 41 -20.89 4.89 9.59
N VAL A 42 -21.52 3.83 10.09
CA VAL A 42 -22.17 3.82 11.40
C VAL A 42 -21.64 2.67 12.22
N HIS A 43 -21.08 2.96 13.40
CA HIS A 43 -20.51 1.91 14.27
C HIS A 43 -20.50 2.34 15.73
N PRO A 44 -20.90 1.48 16.70
CA PRO A 44 -20.92 1.86 18.12
C PRO A 44 -19.53 2.07 18.72
N ASN A 45 -18.53 1.35 18.19
CA ASN A 45 -17.15 1.43 18.64
C ASN A 45 -16.18 1.44 17.44
N PRO A 46 -15.71 2.60 16.98
CA PRO A 46 -14.87 2.65 15.78
C PRO A 46 -13.54 1.90 15.93
N MET A 47 -13.05 1.69 17.16
CA MET A 47 -11.83 0.91 17.43
C MET A 47 -11.93 -0.56 16.98
N ASP A 48 -13.14 -1.10 16.85
CA ASP A 48 -13.34 -2.47 16.35
C ASP A 48 -13.30 -2.55 14.81
N ILE A 49 -13.28 -1.40 14.13
CA ILE A 49 -13.16 -1.33 12.68
C ILE A 49 -11.69 -1.45 12.29
N GLU A 50 -11.30 -2.63 11.81
CA GLU A 50 -9.92 -2.88 11.37
C GLU A 50 -9.56 -2.15 10.07
N ASN A 51 -10.49 -2.13 9.11
CA ASN A 51 -10.32 -1.41 7.85
C ASN A 51 -11.64 -0.72 7.46
N PRO A 52 -11.71 0.63 7.49
CA PRO A 52 -12.93 1.37 7.21
C PRO A 52 -13.43 1.17 5.77
N TYR A 53 -12.55 0.83 4.83
CA TYR A 53 -12.89 0.62 3.43
C TYR A 53 -13.55 -0.75 3.16
N ASN A 54 -13.59 -1.62 4.17
CA ASN A 54 -14.29 -2.91 4.10
C ASN A 54 -15.76 -2.80 4.53
N LEU A 55 -16.22 -1.64 4.99
CA LEU A 55 -17.61 -1.43 5.39
C LEU A 55 -18.41 -0.72 4.29
N GLU A 56 -19.70 -0.99 4.24
CA GLU A 56 -20.64 -0.25 3.43
C GLU A 56 -21.03 1.04 4.14
N GLY A 57 -20.94 2.16 3.43
CA GLY A 57 -21.24 3.48 3.94
C GLY A 57 -22.20 4.25 3.04
N PHE A 58 -22.79 5.29 3.61
CA PHE A 58 -23.65 6.22 2.89
C PHE A 58 -22.82 7.34 2.30
N SER A 59 -22.93 7.55 1.00
CA SER A 59 -22.34 8.71 0.35
C SER A 59 -23.23 9.94 0.61
N LEU A 60 -22.71 10.92 1.34
CA LEU A 60 -23.41 12.16 1.66
C LEU A 60 -22.64 13.36 1.15
N PHE A 61 -23.34 14.42 0.76
CA PHE A 61 -22.69 15.70 0.50
C PHE A 61 -22.05 16.25 1.77
N PHE A 62 -20.82 16.75 1.67
CA PHE A 62 -20.02 17.28 2.77
C PHE A 62 -20.77 18.35 3.55
N GLY A 63 -21.43 19.28 2.85
CA GLY A 63 -22.21 20.34 3.47
C GLY A 63 -23.38 19.81 4.30
N THR A 64 -23.95 18.65 3.95
CA THR A 64 -25.00 17.99 4.73
C THR A 64 -24.44 17.45 6.04
N LEU A 65 -23.32 16.72 5.99
CA LEU A 65 -22.67 16.20 7.21
C LEU A 65 -22.17 17.33 8.10
N HIS A 66 -21.59 18.37 7.50
CA HIS A 66 -21.13 19.57 8.22
C HIS A 66 -22.29 20.31 8.89
N GLY A 67 -23.39 20.54 8.17
CA GLY A 67 -24.60 21.17 8.70
C GLY A 67 -25.18 20.37 9.87
N GLN A 68 -25.24 19.05 9.74
CA GLN A 68 -25.75 18.18 10.81
C GLN A 68 -24.86 18.19 12.06
N LEU A 69 -23.53 18.16 11.89
CA LEU A 69 -22.59 18.24 13.01
C LEU A 69 -22.74 19.56 13.77
N LYS A 70 -22.98 20.66 13.05
CA LYS A 70 -23.28 21.97 13.63
C LYS A 70 -24.57 21.93 14.43
N GLU A 71 -25.64 21.37 13.87
CA GLU A 71 -26.94 21.21 14.55
C GLU A 71 -26.81 20.41 15.86
N TRP A 72 -26.16 19.24 15.84
CA TRP A 72 -25.98 18.41 17.04
C TRP A 72 -25.25 19.12 18.18
N ARG A 73 -24.36 20.07 17.86
CA ARG A 73 -23.56 20.81 18.84
C ARG A 73 -24.26 22.06 19.35
N GLU A 74 -24.92 22.80 18.47
CA GLU A 74 -25.57 24.07 18.83
C GLU A 74 -26.94 23.87 19.49
N VAL A 75 -27.74 22.94 18.96
CA VAL A 75 -29.10 22.66 19.46
C VAL A 75 -29.07 21.68 20.63
N GLY A 76 -28.03 20.84 20.69
CA GLY A 76 -27.88 19.79 21.70
C GLY A 76 -28.69 18.53 21.38
N LEU A 77 -28.34 17.44 22.05
CA LEU A 77 -28.94 16.12 21.83
C LEU A 77 -29.89 15.76 22.97
N PRO A 78 -31.04 15.12 22.68
CA PRO A 78 -32.03 14.78 23.71
C PRO A 78 -31.51 13.66 24.64
N ASN A 79 -31.33 14.01 25.93
CA ASN A 79 -31.33 13.13 27.12
C ASN A 79 -30.43 11.87 27.13
N LYS A 80 -29.33 11.83 26.38
CA LYS A 80 -28.24 10.86 26.59
C LYS A 80 -26.89 11.55 26.43
N GLU A 81 -25.97 11.28 27.35
CA GLU A 81 -24.55 11.57 27.14
C GLU A 81 -24.07 10.69 25.98
N ILE A 82 -23.91 11.30 24.81
CA ILE A 82 -23.34 10.65 23.63
C ILE A 82 -21.84 10.94 23.64
N PRO A 83 -20.97 9.92 23.80
CA PRO A 83 -19.56 10.13 24.11
C PRO A 83 -18.76 10.75 22.96
N TRP A 84 -19.22 10.58 21.73
CA TRP A 84 -18.62 11.14 20.53
C TRP A 84 -19.69 11.21 19.44
N LEU A 85 -19.60 12.23 18.57
CA LEU A 85 -20.57 12.43 17.49
C LEU A 85 -20.11 11.80 16.18
N LEU A 86 -18.88 12.15 15.79
CA LEU A 86 -18.27 11.79 14.53
C LEU A 86 -16.79 11.56 14.76
N GLN A 87 -16.26 10.48 14.19
CA GLN A 87 -14.83 10.19 14.15
C GLN A 87 -14.36 9.97 12.72
N TYR A 88 -13.08 10.14 12.45
CA TYR A 88 -12.46 9.76 11.18
C TYR A 88 -11.22 8.90 11.42
N PRO A 89 -10.90 7.98 10.49
CA PRO A 89 -9.72 7.16 10.59
C PRO A 89 -8.48 7.99 10.25
N GLN A 90 -7.47 7.91 11.11
CA GLN A 90 -6.12 8.38 10.85
C GLN A 90 -5.21 7.16 10.83
N GLU A 91 -4.49 6.94 9.72
CA GLU A 91 -3.50 5.87 9.67
C GLU A 91 -2.50 6.07 10.80
N LYS A 92 -2.40 5.04 11.65
CA LYS A 92 -1.40 5.03 12.71
C LYS A 92 -0.06 4.81 12.03
N ASP A 93 0.81 5.80 12.12
CA ASP A 93 2.21 5.66 11.71
C ASP A 93 2.85 4.69 12.70
N SER A 94 2.67 3.40 12.44
CA SER A 94 2.79 2.39 13.48
C SER A 94 4.25 2.26 13.91
N GLY A 95 5.22 2.69 13.10
CA GLY A 95 6.60 2.26 13.22
C GLY A 95 6.72 0.73 13.26
N GLU A 96 5.61 0.00 13.08
CA GLU A 96 5.48 -1.44 13.05
C GLU A 96 5.77 -1.89 11.62
N GLY A 97 6.25 -3.12 11.49
CA GLY A 97 6.79 -3.63 10.23
C GLY A 97 5.90 -3.37 9.02
N GLU A 98 6.54 -2.99 7.92
CA GLU A 98 5.96 -2.68 6.60
C GLU A 98 4.96 -3.74 6.08
N ASP A 99 5.09 -4.99 6.53
CA ASP A 99 4.26 -6.15 6.17
C ASP A 99 3.00 -6.38 7.05
N ARG A 100 2.55 -5.40 7.86
CA ARG A 100 1.34 -5.55 8.71
C ARG A 100 0.13 -4.81 8.13
N PRO A 101 -1.11 -5.27 8.41
CA PRO A 101 -2.31 -4.52 8.06
C PRO A 101 -2.27 -3.10 8.63
N THR A 102 -2.59 -2.10 7.81
CA THR A 102 -2.71 -0.71 8.25
C THR A 102 -3.70 -0.61 9.39
N ARG A 103 -3.25 -0.06 10.53
CA ARG A 103 -4.10 0.22 11.70
C ARG A 103 -4.51 1.68 11.68
N TYR A 104 -5.69 1.97 12.22
CA TYR A 104 -6.23 3.31 12.27
C TYR A 104 -6.46 3.73 13.72
N ASP A 105 -6.00 4.92 14.07
CA ASP A 105 -6.48 5.63 15.24
C ASP A 105 -7.74 6.43 14.84
N TRP A 106 -8.71 6.53 15.75
CA TRP A 106 -10.00 7.17 15.48
C TRP A 106 -10.07 8.54 16.13
N VAL A 107 -9.93 9.58 15.31
CA VAL A 107 -9.87 10.96 15.77
C VAL A 107 -11.28 11.53 15.84
N VAL A 108 -11.66 12.04 17.01
CA VAL A 108 -12.92 12.76 17.18
C VAL A 108 -12.88 14.05 16.37
N VAL A 109 -13.91 14.27 15.56
CA VAL A 109 -14.06 15.54 14.82
C VAL A 109 -14.32 16.64 15.83
N GLY A 110 -13.28 17.45 16.10
CA GLY A 110 -13.27 18.50 17.12
C GLY A 110 -13.81 19.86 16.63
N GLU A 111 -13.40 20.33 15.46
CA GLU A 111 -13.84 21.61 14.86
C GLU A 111 -14.51 21.40 13.51
N HIS A 112 -15.18 22.43 12.99
CA HIS A 112 -15.85 22.44 11.68
C HIS A 112 -14.92 22.00 10.53
N HIS A 113 -13.63 22.29 10.63
CA HIS A 113 -12.62 21.86 9.64
C HIS A 113 -12.29 20.37 9.68
N GLY A 114 -12.64 19.65 10.75
CA GLY A 114 -12.32 18.22 10.92
C GLY A 114 -13.05 17.30 9.93
N VAL A 115 -14.20 17.73 9.39
CA VAL A 115 -14.93 16.95 8.37
C VAL A 115 -14.19 16.96 7.01
N ASN A 116 -13.27 17.92 6.79
CA ASN A 116 -12.46 18.00 5.58
C ASN A 116 -11.21 17.11 5.65
N CYS A 117 -10.86 16.62 6.83
CA CYS A 117 -9.60 15.88 7.06
C CYS A 117 -9.62 14.47 6.49
N SER A 118 -10.80 13.90 6.23
CA SER A 118 -10.95 12.52 5.76
C SER A 118 -12.08 12.36 4.73
N PRO A 119 -11.95 11.45 3.75
CA PRO A 119 -13.05 11.05 2.89
C PRO A 119 -14.06 10.12 3.58
N VAL A 120 -13.69 9.50 4.70
CA VAL A 120 -14.52 8.55 5.46
C VAL A 120 -14.71 9.04 6.89
N HIS A 121 -15.93 8.97 7.39
CA HIS A 121 -16.27 9.26 8.77
C HIS A 121 -17.13 8.15 9.36
N VAL A 122 -17.07 7.96 10.67
CA VAL A 122 -17.96 7.09 11.42
C VAL A 122 -18.84 7.93 12.32
N ALA A 123 -20.15 7.76 12.21
CA ALA A 123 -21.16 8.38 13.06
C ALA A 123 -21.60 7.43 14.17
N ASN A 124 -21.92 8.00 15.33
CA ASN A 124 -22.44 7.22 16.45
C ASN A 124 -23.86 6.71 16.11
N PRO A 125 -24.17 5.40 16.31
CA PRO A 125 -25.50 4.85 16.01
C PRO A 125 -26.65 5.60 16.70
N LEU A 126 -26.39 6.20 17.87
CA LEU A 126 -27.38 7.00 18.61
C LEU A 126 -27.77 8.31 17.93
N LEU A 127 -27.14 8.68 16.82
CA LEU A 127 -27.41 9.90 16.06
C LEU A 127 -28.12 9.65 14.73
N VAL A 128 -28.29 8.38 14.36
CA VAL A 128 -28.74 7.99 13.03
C VAL A 128 -29.78 6.89 13.10
N LYS A 129 -30.67 6.86 12.12
CA LYS A 129 -31.57 5.74 11.86
C LYS A 129 -31.41 5.31 10.41
N TYR A 130 -31.51 4.02 10.20
CA TYR A 130 -31.66 3.44 8.87
C TYR A 130 -32.91 2.59 8.86
N ASP A 131 -33.67 2.71 7.80
CA ASP A 131 -34.87 1.96 7.51
C ASP A 131 -34.81 1.55 6.04
N SER A 132 -35.26 0.35 5.69
CA SER A 132 -35.17 -0.14 4.29
C SER A 132 -36.08 0.64 3.34
N ASP A 133 -37.16 1.22 3.84
CA ASP A 133 -38.19 1.88 3.02
C ASP A 133 -37.90 3.38 2.89
N VAL A 134 -37.32 3.99 3.93
CA VAL A 134 -37.06 5.44 4.01
C VAL A 134 -35.56 5.80 3.86
N GLY A 135 -34.66 4.85 4.12
CA GLY A 135 -33.20 5.06 4.02
C GLY A 135 -32.57 5.71 5.24
N PHE A 136 -31.33 6.19 5.07
CA PHE A 136 -30.52 6.79 6.12
C PHE A 136 -31.05 8.17 6.54
N ARG A 137 -31.15 8.40 7.85
CA ARG A 137 -31.58 9.67 8.44
C ARG A 137 -30.73 10.05 9.65
N PHE A 138 -30.45 11.33 9.79
CA PHE A 138 -29.93 11.89 11.04
C PHE A 138 -31.10 12.12 11.99
N GLU A 139 -31.18 11.32 13.04
CA GLU A 139 -32.30 11.37 13.98
C GLU A 139 -31.80 10.87 15.34
N ALA A 140 -31.90 11.73 16.36
CA ALA A 140 -31.57 11.41 17.74
C ALA A 140 -32.86 11.39 18.61
N PRO A 141 -33.06 10.40 19.49
CA PRO A 141 -32.21 9.22 19.69
C PRO A 141 -32.31 8.27 18.48
N GLY A 142 -31.14 7.87 17.99
CA GLY A 142 -30.96 6.99 16.85
C GLY A 142 -31.26 5.52 17.16
N GLY A 143 -30.90 4.66 16.21
CA GLY A 143 -31.14 3.23 16.27
C GLY A 143 -29.90 2.40 16.65
N ASN A 144 -30.00 1.11 16.43
CA ASN A 144 -28.92 0.12 16.57
C ASN A 144 -28.27 -0.24 15.22
N PHE A 145 -28.45 0.61 14.20
CA PHE A 145 -27.88 0.36 12.89
C PHE A 145 -26.35 0.37 12.95
N GLN A 146 -25.74 -0.57 12.24
CA GLN A 146 -24.31 -0.68 12.08
C GLN A 146 -24.03 -0.97 10.61
N SER A 147 -23.05 -0.26 10.04
CA SER A 147 -22.61 -0.44 8.67
C SER A 147 -22.22 -1.91 8.43
N PRO A 148 -22.81 -2.60 7.45
CA PRO A 148 -22.46 -3.98 7.15
C PRO A 148 -21.10 -4.06 6.45
N SER A 149 -20.46 -5.22 6.50
CA SER A 149 -19.23 -5.49 5.78
C SER A 149 -19.49 -5.67 4.28
N ARG A 150 -18.72 -4.95 3.46
CA ARG A 150 -18.72 -5.00 1.99
C ARG A 150 -18.09 -6.28 1.43
N ILE A 151 -17.31 -6.98 2.25
CA ILE A 151 -16.82 -8.32 1.91
C ILE A 151 -18.06 -9.23 1.84
N LYS A 152 -18.60 -9.41 0.63
CA LYS A 152 -19.54 -10.49 0.37
C LYS A 152 -18.95 -11.76 0.95
N GLN A 153 -19.75 -12.49 1.72
CA GLN A 153 -19.55 -13.91 2.01
C GLN A 153 -19.54 -14.67 0.68
N THR A 154 -18.45 -14.58 -0.08
CA THR A 154 -18.21 -15.42 -1.25
C THR A 154 -17.20 -16.47 -0.84
N THR A 155 -17.69 -17.44 -0.07
CA THR A 155 -17.46 -18.87 -0.28
C THR A 155 -18.61 -19.64 0.39
N GLU A 156 -19.30 -20.48 -0.38
CA GLU A 156 -20.22 -21.52 0.13
C GLU A 156 -19.50 -22.60 0.95
N THR A 157 -18.19 -22.49 1.13
CA THR A 157 -17.42 -23.15 2.18
C THR A 157 -17.16 -22.12 3.27
N GLY A 158 -17.83 -22.26 4.42
CA GLY A 158 -17.76 -21.37 5.59
C GLY A 158 -16.40 -21.32 6.29
N GLU A 159 -15.31 -21.23 5.56
CA GLU A 159 -14.03 -20.79 6.07
C GLU A 159 -13.97 -19.28 5.87
N GLU A 160 -14.18 -18.53 6.96
CA GLU A 160 -13.57 -17.21 7.08
C GLU A 160 -12.15 -17.31 6.52
N GLN A 161 -11.75 -16.41 5.62
CA GLN A 161 -10.36 -16.32 5.16
C GLN A 161 -9.48 -16.13 6.39
N ARG A 162 -9.02 -17.24 6.97
CA ARG A 162 -8.18 -17.26 8.17
C ARG A 162 -6.97 -16.41 7.84
N ARG A 163 -6.90 -15.24 8.47
CA ARG A 163 -5.93 -14.15 8.26
C ARG A 163 -4.52 -14.50 8.76
N GLY A 164 -4.21 -15.79 8.77
CA GLY A 164 -2.90 -16.28 9.07
C GLY A 164 -1.99 -16.15 7.85
N TYR A 165 -0.74 -15.79 8.10
CA TYR A 165 0.33 -15.89 7.12
C TYR A 165 1.01 -17.23 7.30
N SER A 166 1.29 -17.91 6.20
CA SER A 166 2.20 -19.05 6.20
C SER A 166 3.59 -18.55 5.86
N ARG A 167 4.60 -19.13 6.50
CA ARG A 167 5.99 -18.85 6.13
C ARG A 167 6.24 -19.15 4.67
N GLU A 168 7.13 -18.37 4.10
CA GLU A 168 7.52 -18.51 2.70
C GLU A 168 8.96 -18.05 2.54
N SER A 169 9.76 -18.84 1.80
CA SER A 169 11.08 -18.39 1.36
C SER A 169 10.94 -17.29 0.32
N TYR A 170 11.99 -16.49 0.17
CA TYR A 170 12.07 -15.46 -0.86
C TYR A 170 11.77 -16.02 -2.26
N GLN A 171 12.35 -17.16 -2.61
CA GLN A 171 12.19 -17.78 -3.92
C GLN A 171 10.75 -18.26 -4.17
N GLU A 172 10.14 -18.91 -3.18
CA GLU A 172 8.74 -19.36 -3.26
C GLU A 172 7.79 -18.17 -3.47
N HIS A 173 7.98 -17.11 -2.70
CA HIS A 173 7.16 -15.91 -2.79
C HIS A 173 7.20 -15.29 -4.18
N ILE A 174 8.41 -15.07 -4.70
CA ILE A 174 8.59 -14.52 -6.04
C ILE A 174 8.00 -15.44 -7.10
N GLN A 175 8.19 -16.76 -6.99
CA GLN A 175 7.64 -17.70 -7.97
C GLN A 175 6.11 -17.63 -8.01
N LYS A 176 5.43 -17.62 -6.86
CA LYS A 176 3.96 -17.48 -6.80
C LYS A 176 3.48 -16.17 -7.43
N MET A 177 4.16 -15.07 -7.17
CA MET A 177 3.83 -13.78 -7.79
C MET A 177 4.00 -13.79 -9.31
N LEU A 178 5.10 -14.39 -9.80
CA LEU A 178 5.34 -14.54 -11.24
C LEU A 178 4.28 -15.44 -11.88
N ASP A 179 3.83 -16.50 -11.22
CA ASP A 179 2.76 -17.38 -11.71
C ASP A 179 1.42 -16.65 -11.81
N VAL A 180 1.07 -15.85 -10.78
CA VAL A 180 -0.13 -15.00 -10.80
C VAL A 180 -0.05 -13.98 -11.93
N TYR A 181 1.11 -13.35 -12.09
CA TYR A 181 1.33 -12.38 -13.15
C TYR A 181 1.16 -13.01 -14.53
N GLN A 182 1.82 -14.14 -14.78
CA GLN A 182 1.78 -14.83 -16.07
C GLN A 182 0.38 -15.35 -16.40
N ALA A 183 -0.29 -15.98 -15.43
CA ALA A 183 -1.59 -16.61 -15.66
C ALA A 183 -2.72 -15.61 -15.94
N ARG A 184 -2.63 -14.40 -15.37
CA ARG A 184 -3.74 -13.43 -15.39
C ARG A 184 -3.33 -12.03 -15.80
N LEU A 185 -2.42 -11.41 -15.03
CA LEU A 185 -2.16 -9.97 -15.12
C LEU A 185 -1.46 -9.55 -16.41
N SER A 186 -0.58 -10.38 -16.95
CA SER A 186 0.17 -10.13 -18.18
C SER A 186 -0.75 -9.71 -19.34
N ARG A 187 -1.86 -10.44 -19.52
CA ARG A 187 -2.87 -10.17 -20.55
C ARG A 187 -3.66 -8.89 -20.27
N GLU A 188 -4.04 -8.66 -19.00
CA GLU A 188 -4.81 -7.48 -18.59
C GLU A 188 -4.06 -6.17 -18.89
N ILE A 189 -2.74 -6.17 -18.72
CA ILE A 189 -1.93 -4.96 -18.88
C ILE A 189 -1.36 -4.76 -20.29
N THR A 190 -1.40 -5.78 -21.15
CA THR A 190 -0.71 -5.82 -22.46
C THR A 190 -0.98 -4.56 -23.30
N TYR A 191 -2.26 -4.18 -23.42
CA TYR A 191 -2.63 -3.00 -24.21
C TYR A 191 -2.03 -1.71 -23.64
N THR A 192 -2.18 -1.49 -22.33
CA THR A 192 -1.67 -0.29 -21.65
C THR A 192 -0.15 -0.23 -21.71
N ALA A 193 0.52 -1.36 -21.51
CA ALA A 193 1.97 -1.48 -21.63
C ALA A 193 2.46 -1.09 -23.03
N ALA A 194 1.89 -1.68 -24.08
CA ALA A 194 2.27 -1.39 -25.46
C ALA A 194 2.09 0.10 -25.83
N ARG A 195 1.00 0.73 -25.36
CA ARG A 195 0.75 2.16 -25.61
C ARG A 195 1.76 3.04 -24.88
N LEU A 196 2.11 2.68 -23.65
CA LEU A 196 3.08 3.44 -22.86
C LEU A 196 4.51 3.25 -23.37
N GLU A 197 4.87 2.04 -23.82
CA GLU A 197 6.16 1.78 -24.48
C GLU A 197 6.34 2.65 -25.72
N GLN A 198 5.32 2.72 -26.60
CA GLN A 198 5.34 3.60 -27.77
C GLN A 198 5.50 5.07 -27.38
N GLN A 199 4.78 5.53 -26.36
CA GLN A 199 4.85 6.92 -25.89
C GLN A 199 6.23 7.25 -25.33
N MET A 200 6.85 6.32 -24.61
CA MET A 200 8.17 6.51 -24.00
C MET A 200 9.33 6.32 -24.98
N GLY A 201 9.08 5.74 -26.16
CA GLY A 201 10.15 5.33 -27.09
C GLY A 201 10.90 4.07 -26.62
N LEU A 202 10.23 3.19 -25.88
CA LEU A 202 10.77 1.92 -25.42
C LEU A 202 10.55 0.82 -26.46
N THR A 203 11.39 -0.21 -26.41
CA THR A 203 11.19 -1.44 -27.20
C THR A 203 9.96 -2.20 -26.70
N ALA A 204 9.24 -2.87 -27.61
CA ALA A 204 8.07 -3.64 -27.24
C ALA A 204 8.43 -4.74 -26.22
N GLY A 205 7.64 -4.85 -25.15
CA GLY A 205 7.87 -5.81 -24.05
C GLY A 205 8.78 -5.28 -22.92
N SER A 206 9.32 -4.07 -23.03
CA SER A 206 10.13 -3.45 -21.97
C SER A 206 9.38 -3.34 -20.63
N LEU A 207 8.08 -3.00 -20.65
CA LEU A 207 7.26 -2.89 -19.44
C LEU A 207 6.90 -4.25 -18.85
N GLU A 208 6.66 -5.26 -19.70
CA GLU A 208 6.47 -6.62 -19.23
C GLU A 208 7.72 -7.12 -18.50
N GLN A 209 8.90 -6.91 -19.09
CA GLN A 209 10.17 -7.27 -18.47
C GLN A 209 10.38 -6.49 -17.16
N ALA A 210 10.11 -5.19 -17.16
CA ALA A 210 10.22 -4.34 -15.98
C ALA A 210 9.34 -4.80 -14.81
N ILE A 211 8.10 -5.23 -15.08
CA ILE A 211 7.21 -5.74 -14.03
C ILE A 211 7.76 -7.04 -13.44
N ARG A 212 8.26 -7.95 -14.28
CA ARG A 212 8.89 -9.18 -13.79
C ARG A 212 10.15 -8.87 -12.98
N MET A 213 10.95 -7.86 -13.37
CA MET A 213 12.09 -7.39 -12.58
C MET A 213 11.65 -6.85 -11.21
N VAL A 214 10.62 -6.01 -11.15
CA VAL A 214 10.14 -5.45 -9.88
C VAL A 214 9.56 -6.54 -8.97
N ILE A 215 8.78 -7.48 -9.51
CA ILE A 215 8.34 -8.66 -8.76
C ILE A 215 9.55 -9.38 -8.17
N ALA A 216 10.56 -9.68 -9.00
CA ALA A 216 11.76 -10.40 -8.57
C ALA A 216 12.67 -9.65 -7.60
N LEU A 217 12.52 -8.34 -7.43
CA LEU A 217 13.48 -7.50 -6.70
C LEU A 217 12.88 -6.72 -5.54
N HIS A 218 11.55 -6.59 -5.45
CA HIS A 218 10.92 -5.66 -4.51
C HIS A 218 11.31 -5.92 -3.05
N ASP A 219 11.36 -7.20 -2.68
CA ASP A 219 11.62 -7.66 -1.31
C ASP A 219 13.10 -7.95 -1.01
N VAL A 220 14.05 -7.58 -1.89
CA VAL A 220 15.48 -7.87 -1.65
C VAL A 220 15.96 -7.30 -0.30
N GLY A 221 15.37 -6.20 0.17
CA GLY A 221 15.66 -5.62 1.47
C GLY A 221 15.34 -6.55 2.65
N LYS A 222 14.40 -7.50 2.50
CA LYS A 222 14.11 -8.51 3.53
C LYS A 222 15.30 -9.42 3.79
N MET A 223 16.25 -9.52 2.85
CA MET A 223 17.50 -10.25 3.04
C MET A 223 18.56 -9.47 3.84
N ASP A 224 18.24 -8.28 4.38
CA ASP A 224 19.05 -7.61 5.42
C ASP A 224 19.19 -8.49 6.66
N ARG A 225 20.37 -8.51 7.27
CA ARG A 225 20.67 -9.34 8.44
C ARG A 225 19.77 -9.05 9.64
N ARG A 226 19.33 -7.80 9.83
CA ARG A 226 18.43 -7.46 10.93
C ARG A 226 17.03 -7.95 10.64
N TRP A 227 16.57 -7.83 9.38
CA TRP A 227 15.26 -8.34 8.99
C TRP A 227 15.21 -9.86 9.12
N GLN A 228 16.20 -10.58 8.57
CA GLN A 228 16.30 -12.03 8.72
C GLN A 228 16.48 -12.42 10.19
N GLY A 229 17.29 -11.69 10.97
CA GLY A 229 17.44 -11.93 12.40
C GLY A 229 16.13 -11.83 13.16
N TRP A 230 15.30 -10.82 12.86
CA TRP A 230 13.96 -10.67 13.43
C TRP A 230 13.04 -11.84 13.01
N ALA A 231 13.05 -12.20 11.72
CA ALA A 231 12.17 -13.23 11.17
C ALA A 231 12.50 -14.63 11.69
N HIS A 232 13.80 -14.97 11.78
CA HIS A 232 14.27 -16.23 12.36
C HIS A 232 13.99 -16.31 13.85
N GLU A 233 14.17 -15.22 14.60
CA GLU A 233 13.83 -15.16 16.02
C GLU A 233 12.33 -15.34 16.25
N TRP A 234 11.49 -14.71 15.43
CA TRP A 234 10.05 -14.92 15.44
C TRP A 234 9.70 -16.41 15.26
N GLN A 235 10.19 -17.02 14.20
CA GLN A 235 9.95 -18.44 13.87
C GLN A 235 10.43 -19.37 15.00
N ARG A 236 11.59 -19.09 15.60
CA ARG A 236 12.10 -19.82 16.76
C ARG A 236 11.17 -19.72 17.96
N ARG A 237 10.64 -18.53 18.28
CA ARG A 237 9.76 -18.32 19.44
C ARG A 237 8.39 -18.98 19.29
N ILE A 238 7.82 -19.01 18.09
CA ILE A 238 6.59 -19.77 17.81
C ILE A 238 6.83 -21.28 17.70
N GLY A 239 8.08 -21.74 17.80
CA GLY A 239 8.44 -23.16 17.90
C GLY A 239 8.81 -23.83 16.58
N VAL A 240 9.08 -23.03 15.54
CA VAL A 240 9.37 -23.51 14.19
C VAL A 240 10.72 -22.96 13.69
N PRO A 241 11.85 -23.33 14.33
CA PRO A 241 13.16 -22.80 13.95
C PRO A 241 13.54 -23.21 12.53
N LEU A 242 14.27 -22.34 11.84
CA LEU A 242 14.75 -22.53 10.47
C LEU A 242 16.28 -22.48 10.43
N THR A 243 16.87 -22.98 9.35
CA THR A 243 18.32 -22.86 9.12
C THR A 243 18.68 -21.42 8.76
N GLY A 244 19.82 -20.91 9.23
CA GLY A 244 20.17 -19.49 9.06
C GLY A 244 20.36 -19.02 7.61
N ASP A 245 20.50 -19.94 6.66
CA ASP A 245 20.56 -19.68 5.23
C ASP A 245 19.20 -19.66 4.54
N TYR A 246 18.12 -20.04 5.24
CA TYR A 246 16.75 -19.92 4.74
C TYR A 246 16.32 -18.45 4.74
N MET A 247 16.28 -17.83 3.56
CA MET A 247 15.86 -16.43 3.40
C MET A 247 14.33 -16.33 3.40
N LEU A 248 13.76 -15.84 4.50
CA LEU A 248 12.33 -15.65 4.65
C LEU A 248 11.87 -14.41 3.86
N ALA A 249 10.76 -14.53 3.14
CA ALA A 249 9.93 -13.40 2.69
C ALA A 249 8.77 -13.16 3.66
N HIS A 250 8.17 -14.25 4.15
CA HIS A 250 7.07 -14.22 5.12
C HIS A 250 7.32 -15.16 6.29
N THR A 251 6.84 -14.76 7.47
CA THR A 251 6.85 -15.58 8.70
C THR A 251 5.47 -16.18 8.97
N ASP A 252 5.42 -17.31 9.67
CA ASP A 252 4.13 -17.85 10.12
C ASP A 252 3.47 -16.90 11.12
N TYR A 253 2.21 -16.56 10.91
CA TYR A 253 1.41 -15.79 11.85
C TYR A 253 0.00 -16.34 11.88
N ASN A 254 -0.54 -16.65 13.05
CA ASN A 254 -1.95 -16.98 13.23
C ASN A 254 -2.50 -16.05 14.30
N PRO A 255 -3.41 -15.10 13.97
CA PRO A 255 -3.98 -14.19 14.97
C PRO A 255 -4.79 -14.91 16.04
N ASP A 256 -5.30 -16.11 15.75
CA ASP A 256 -6.12 -16.90 16.67
C ASP A 256 -5.29 -17.82 17.58
N ASP A 257 -3.98 -17.90 17.36
CA ASP A 257 -3.08 -18.70 18.20
C ASP A 257 -2.58 -17.85 19.38
N PRO A 258 -2.94 -18.20 20.64
CA PRO A 258 -2.49 -17.47 21.82
C PRO A 258 -0.96 -17.37 21.92
N ARG A 259 -0.22 -18.38 21.44
CA ARG A 259 1.25 -18.36 21.43
C ARG A 259 1.77 -17.26 20.51
N HIS A 260 1.19 -17.13 19.32
CA HIS A 260 1.59 -16.09 18.37
C HIS A 260 1.30 -14.68 18.94
N GLN A 261 0.17 -14.52 19.64
CA GLN A 261 -0.17 -13.27 20.34
C GLN A 261 0.84 -12.94 21.46
N THR A 262 1.20 -13.93 22.28
CA THR A 262 2.21 -13.75 23.35
C THR A 262 3.57 -13.38 22.76
N VAL A 263 4.04 -14.14 21.76
CA VAL A 263 5.31 -13.85 21.08
C VAL A 263 5.29 -12.45 20.45
N GLN A 264 4.18 -12.04 19.84
CA GLN A 264 4.02 -10.70 19.29
C GLN A 264 4.18 -9.60 20.34
N ALA A 265 3.65 -9.79 21.54
CA ALA A 265 3.79 -8.84 22.64
C ALA A 265 5.21 -8.79 23.21
N GLU A 266 5.95 -9.90 23.16
CA GLU A 266 7.30 -10.02 23.71
C GLU A 266 8.44 -9.73 22.71
N MET A 267 8.13 -9.69 21.40
CA MET A 267 9.14 -9.47 20.37
C MET A 267 9.71 -8.06 20.47
N PRO A 268 11.05 -7.93 20.56
CA PRO A 268 11.68 -6.62 20.70
C PRO A 268 11.60 -5.86 19.38
N GLY A 269 10.97 -4.69 19.41
CA GLY A 269 10.87 -3.79 18.28
C GLY A 269 10.02 -4.32 17.12
N SER A 270 9.91 -3.48 16.10
CA SER A 270 9.20 -3.78 14.86
C SER A 270 10.08 -4.50 13.84
N ARG A 271 9.45 -5.09 12.80
CA ARG A 271 10.21 -5.58 11.65
C ARG A 271 10.98 -4.40 11.04
N PRO A 272 12.28 -4.56 10.74
CA PRO A 272 13.05 -3.52 10.07
C PRO A 272 12.39 -3.11 8.73
N PRO A 273 12.51 -1.84 8.32
CA PRO A 273 12.12 -1.43 6.98
C PRO A 273 12.97 -2.14 5.93
N HIS A 274 12.40 -2.39 4.76
CA HIS A 274 13.06 -3.12 3.70
C HIS A 274 12.81 -2.56 2.31
N ALA A 275 11.73 -1.81 2.09
CA ALA A 275 11.40 -1.34 0.74
C ALA A 275 12.48 -0.43 0.14
N ALA A 276 12.84 0.65 0.85
CA ALA A 276 13.83 1.61 0.38
C ALA A 276 15.25 1.01 0.38
N GLU A 277 15.59 0.22 1.39
CA GLU A 277 16.86 -0.51 1.50
C GLU A 277 17.04 -1.48 0.33
N GLY A 278 15.99 -2.25 0.00
CA GLY A 278 15.95 -3.16 -1.14
C GLY A 278 16.14 -2.44 -2.47
N ALA A 279 15.45 -1.32 -2.68
CA ALA A 279 15.59 -0.51 -3.89
C ALA A 279 17.05 -0.05 -4.11
N VAL A 280 17.70 0.40 -3.03
CA VAL A 280 19.11 0.82 -3.07
C VAL A 280 20.05 -0.36 -3.31
N ALA A 281 19.79 -1.51 -2.67
CA ALA A 281 20.58 -2.72 -2.85
C ALA A 281 20.60 -3.18 -4.32
N VAL A 282 19.45 -3.11 -4.99
CA VAL A 282 19.28 -3.59 -6.37
C VAL A 282 19.50 -2.52 -7.44
N PHE A 283 19.84 -1.28 -7.08
CA PHE A 283 19.97 -0.17 -8.04
C PHE A 283 20.91 -0.49 -9.21
N ARG A 284 22.09 -1.04 -8.93
CA ARG A 284 23.06 -1.43 -9.98
C ARG A 284 22.63 -2.70 -10.73
N VAL A 285 21.88 -3.58 -10.09
CA VAL A 285 21.28 -4.76 -10.72
C VAL A 285 20.26 -4.31 -11.77
N LEU A 286 19.35 -3.40 -11.41
CA LEU A 286 18.39 -2.79 -12.33
C LEU A 286 19.08 -2.07 -13.50
N HIS A 287 20.13 -1.29 -13.21
CA HIS A 287 20.90 -0.62 -14.25
C HIS A 287 21.47 -1.61 -15.25
N GLN A 288 22.04 -2.73 -14.79
CA GLN A 288 22.55 -3.79 -15.67
C GLN A 288 21.44 -4.53 -16.43
N LEU A 289 20.35 -4.93 -15.76
CA LEU A 289 19.23 -5.63 -16.39
C LEU A 289 18.56 -4.81 -17.50
N LEU A 290 18.57 -3.48 -17.37
CA LEU A 290 18.07 -2.56 -18.40
C LEU A 290 19.11 -2.23 -19.48
N GLY A 291 20.27 -2.87 -19.46
CA GLY A 291 21.34 -2.66 -20.45
C GLY A 291 22.10 -1.35 -20.24
N ALA A 292 22.36 -1.00 -18.98
CA ALA A 292 23.15 0.14 -18.51
C ALA A 292 22.78 1.48 -19.18
N PRO A 293 21.51 1.93 -19.10
CA PRO A 293 21.08 3.14 -19.78
C PRO A 293 21.77 4.40 -19.27
N GLU A 294 22.06 5.31 -20.19
CA GLU A 294 22.49 6.69 -19.90
C GLU A 294 21.29 7.58 -19.57
N GLN A 295 21.52 8.80 -19.07
CA GLN A 295 20.45 9.68 -18.57
C GLN A 295 19.40 10.07 -19.62
N ASP A 296 19.82 10.25 -20.87
CA ASP A 296 18.93 10.64 -21.97
C ASP A 296 18.18 9.44 -22.60
N ASP A 297 18.50 8.21 -22.18
CA ASP A 297 17.86 6.99 -22.68
C ASP A 297 16.45 6.82 -22.07
N PRO A 298 15.41 6.51 -22.88
CA PRO A 298 14.08 6.16 -22.38
C PRO A 298 14.06 5.10 -21.26
N ARG A 299 15.00 4.15 -21.29
CA ARG A 299 15.16 3.10 -20.26
C ARG A 299 15.59 3.67 -18.92
N PHE A 300 16.21 4.84 -18.85
CA PHE A 300 16.53 5.50 -17.59
C PHE A 300 15.27 6.03 -16.88
N LYS A 301 14.30 6.57 -17.64
CA LYS A 301 12.97 6.92 -17.12
C LYS A 301 12.26 5.69 -16.55
N LEU A 302 12.33 4.58 -17.28
CA LEU A 302 11.81 3.29 -16.81
C LEU A 302 12.52 2.86 -15.53
N MET A 303 13.85 2.94 -15.46
CA MET A 303 14.64 2.60 -14.26
C MET A 303 14.19 3.40 -13.02
N LYS A 304 13.91 4.70 -13.16
CA LYS A 304 13.36 5.51 -12.05
C LYS A 304 11.99 5.01 -11.61
N ALA A 305 11.14 4.61 -12.54
CA ALA A 305 9.83 4.02 -12.23
C ALA A 305 9.95 2.68 -11.49
N LEU A 306 10.85 1.78 -11.90
CA LEU A 306 11.13 0.53 -11.18
C LEU A 306 11.68 0.81 -9.78
N PHE A 307 12.68 1.68 -9.67
CA PHE A 307 13.28 2.04 -8.39
C PHE A 307 12.25 2.62 -7.43
N THR A 308 11.38 3.52 -7.91
CA THR A 308 10.31 4.13 -7.10
C THR A 308 9.27 3.09 -6.69
N ALA A 309 8.91 2.16 -7.59
CA ALA A 309 7.99 1.06 -7.28
C ALA A 309 8.52 0.19 -6.14
N ILE A 310 9.81 -0.16 -6.17
CA ILE A 310 10.44 -0.93 -5.11
C ILE A 310 10.59 -0.08 -3.84
N ALA A 311 11.07 1.15 -3.92
CA ALA A 311 11.32 1.97 -2.72
C ALA A 311 10.05 2.29 -1.93
N ARG A 312 8.88 2.33 -2.59
CA ARG A 312 7.61 2.81 -2.02
C ARG A 312 6.51 1.75 -1.95
N HIS A 313 6.83 0.46 -2.08
CA HIS A 313 5.78 -0.57 -2.12
C HIS A 313 5.02 -0.72 -0.79
N HIS A 314 5.64 -0.37 0.35
CA HIS A 314 4.98 -0.28 1.66
C HIS A 314 4.74 1.15 2.15
N SER A 315 5.68 2.07 1.89
CA SER A 315 5.59 3.46 2.34
C SER A 315 5.58 4.42 1.14
N PRO A 316 4.42 4.98 0.76
CA PRO A 316 4.32 5.86 -0.40
C PRO A 316 5.13 7.16 -0.21
N ARG A 317 5.46 7.54 1.03
CA ARG A 317 6.24 8.74 1.37
C ARG A 317 7.75 8.51 1.47
N ALA A 318 8.24 7.28 1.34
CA ALA A 318 9.66 6.99 1.50
C ALA A 318 10.52 7.83 0.53
N ASP A 319 11.48 8.55 1.10
CA ASP A 319 12.47 9.40 0.42
C ASP A 319 13.90 9.25 1.00
N THR A 320 14.03 8.38 2.00
CA THR A 320 15.27 8.00 2.68
C THR A 320 15.25 6.50 2.96
N TYR A 321 16.42 5.92 3.24
CA TYR A 321 16.55 4.54 3.72
C TYR A 321 17.46 4.49 4.94
N LYS A 322 17.30 3.47 5.79
CA LYS A 322 18.21 3.18 6.90
C LYS A 322 19.39 2.36 6.41
N GLY A 323 20.58 2.54 7.01
CA GLY A 323 21.74 1.75 6.64
C GLY A 323 21.46 0.25 6.78
N PHE A 324 21.97 -0.56 5.87
CA PHE A 324 21.67 -1.99 5.75
C PHE A 324 22.93 -2.83 5.49
N ASP A 325 22.84 -4.13 5.81
CA ASP A 325 23.86 -5.14 5.59
C ASP A 325 23.17 -6.46 5.21
N LEU A 326 23.25 -6.84 3.94
CA LEU A 326 22.61 -8.03 3.39
C LEU A 326 23.27 -9.31 3.92
N HIS A 327 22.45 -10.34 4.10
CA HIS A 327 22.91 -11.66 4.44
C HIS A 327 23.78 -12.25 3.31
N GLN A 328 24.76 -13.09 3.66
CA GLN A 328 25.67 -13.71 2.68
C GLN A 328 24.94 -14.58 1.64
N ALA A 329 23.78 -15.12 2.02
CA ALA A 329 22.91 -15.90 1.13
C ALA A 329 22.12 -15.03 0.13
N ALA A 330 22.13 -13.70 0.26
CA ALA A 330 21.33 -12.81 -0.60
C ALA A 330 21.75 -12.89 -2.07
N GLY A 331 23.06 -12.87 -2.36
CA GLY A 331 23.57 -12.97 -3.73
C GLY A 331 23.18 -14.28 -4.43
N PRO A 332 23.44 -15.46 -3.82
CA PRO A 332 22.98 -16.76 -4.35
C PRO A 332 21.45 -16.87 -4.47
N THR A 333 20.70 -16.40 -3.48
CA THR A 333 19.22 -16.41 -3.50
C THR A 333 18.70 -15.58 -4.67
N LEU A 334 19.25 -14.38 -4.86
CA LEU A 334 18.88 -13.51 -5.98
C LEU A 334 19.26 -14.12 -7.34
N ALA A 335 20.41 -14.81 -7.43
CA ALA A 335 20.82 -15.48 -8.66
C ALA A 335 19.79 -16.51 -9.14
N HIS A 336 19.22 -17.29 -8.21
CA HIS A 336 18.18 -18.27 -8.53
C HIS A 336 16.92 -17.63 -9.11
N VAL A 337 16.50 -16.50 -8.52
CA VAL A 337 15.29 -15.79 -8.97
C VAL A 337 15.51 -15.09 -10.32
N LEU A 338 16.71 -14.58 -10.57
CA LEU A 338 17.03 -13.86 -11.81
C LEU A 338 17.31 -14.76 -13.02
N VAL A 339 17.32 -16.09 -12.88
CA VAL A 339 17.69 -17.01 -13.97
C VAL A 339 16.88 -16.81 -15.25
N CYS A 340 15.61 -16.41 -15.13
CA CYS A 340 14.71 -16.16 -16.26
C CYS A 340 14.67 -14.70 -16.73
N LEU A 341 15.44 -13.80 -16.09
CA LEU A 341 15.46 -12.36 -16.35
C LEU A 341 16.84 -11.86 -16.80
N ASP A 342 17.90 -12.56 -16.43
CA ASP A 342 19.28 -12.22 -16.76
C ASP A 342 19.95 -13.34 -17.56
N ALA A 343 19.91 -13.20 -18.88
CA ALA A 343 20.59 -14.14 -19.79
C ALA A 343 22.11 -14.23 -19.55
N SER A 344 22.74 -13.20 -18.96
CA SER A 344 24.18 -13.20 -18.67
C SER A 344 24.53 -13.93 -17.36
N GLY A 345 23.55 -14.06 -16.45
CA GLY A 345 23.75 -14.57 -15.09
C GLY A 345 24.77 -13.76 -14.27
N GLN A 346 24.99 -12.48 -14.61
CA GLN A 346 25.97 -11.59 -13.95
C GLN A 346 25.32 -10.46 -13.14
N ALA A 347 24.05 -10.13 -13.37
CA ALA A 347 23.38 -8.98 -12.76
C ALA A 347 23.38 -9.06 -11.23
N ASN A 348 23.24 -10.26 -10.65
CA ASN A 348 23.28 -10.47 -9.21
C ASN A 348 24.63 -10.07 -8.58
N LYS A 349 25.72 -10.07 -9.35
CA LYS A 349 27.06 -9.63 -8.86
C LYS A 349 27.13 -8.12 -8.62
N ALA A 350 26.21 -7.36 -9.19
CA ALA A 350 26.11 -5.92 -8.96
C ALA A 350 25.30 -5.55 -7.71
N LEU A 351 24.79 -6.55 -6.97
CA LEU A 351 24.08 -6.34 -5.72
C LEU A 351 24.95 -5.55 -4.73
N VAL A 352 24.41 -4.43 -4.24
CA VAL A 352 25.05 -3.66 -3.18
C VAL A 352 24.71 -4.32 -1.86
N THR A 353 25.72 -4.85 -1.16
CA THR A 353 25.52 -5.65 0.05
C THR A 353 25.45 -4.82 1.33
N ASN A 354 26.05 -3.63 1.35
CA ASN A 354 25.94 -2.72 2.49
C ASN A 354 25.95 -1.27 2.03
N LYS A 355 25.27 -0.41 2.79
CA LYS A 355 25.31 1.05 2.61
C LYS A 355 24.83 1.78 3.87
N PRO A 356 25.42 2.93 4.24
CA PRO A 356 24.87 3.77 5.31
C PRO A 356 23.58 4.48 4.85
N SER A 357 22.78 4.97 5.81
CA SER A 357 21.54 5.71 5.55
C SER A 357 21.78 6.93 4.66
N GLN A 358 20.89 7.18 3.70
CA GLN A 358 20.94 8.36 2.83
C GLN A 358 19.55 8.69 2.27
N SER A 359 19.38 9.91 1.74
CA SER A 359 18.22 10.25 0.91
C SER A 359 18.29 9.59 -0.47
N ILE A 360 17.13 9.21 -0.97
CA ILE A 360 16.89 8.65 -2.32
C ILE A 360 16.02 9.57 -3.17
N ALA A 361 15.66 10.77 -2.69
CA ALA A 361 14.70 11.65 -3.34
C ALA A 361 15.02 11.96 -4.81
N SER A 362 16.30 12.09 -5.17
CA SER A 362 16.74 12.35 -6.55
C SER A 362 16.54 11.17 -7.52
N LEU A 363 16.40 9.95 -6.99
CA LEU A 363 16.17 8.73 -7.78
C LEU A 363 14.68 8.43 -7.96
N LEU A 364 13.82 9.11 -7.22
CA LEU A 364 12.38 8.89 -7.27
C LEU A 364 11.74 9.61 -8.47
N VAL A 365 10.65 9.02 -8.96
CA VAL A 365 9.77 9.66 -9.93
C VAL A 365 9.20 10.95 -9.35
N GLN A 366 9.31 12.03 -10.11
CA GLN A 366 8.78 13.33 -9.73
C GLN A 366 7.34 13.48 -10.25
N PRO A 367 6.46 14.22 -9.55
CA PRO A 367 5.06 14.38 -9.95
C PRO A 367 4.85 14.99 -11.34
N ASP A 368 5.79 15.81 -11.81
CA ASP A 368 5.77 16.47 -13.12
C ASP A 368 6.35 15.59 -14.25
N ALA A 369 7.03 14.49 -13.91
CA ALA A 369 7.58 13.52 -14.86
C ALA A 369 6.51 12.54 -15.35
N ARG A 370 5.57 13.04 -16.17
CA ARG A 370 4.35 12.32 -16.60
C ARG A 370 4.59 10.87 -17.06
N ASP A 371 5.57 10.64 -17.92
CA ASP A 371 5.83 9.32 -18.49
C ASP A 371 6.37 8.34 -17.43
N GLU A 372 7.31 8.81 -16.60
CA GLU A 372 7.84 8.06 -15.46
C GLU A 372 6.71 7.71 -14.47
N LEU A 373 5.79 8.64 -14.23
CA LEU A 373 4.67 8.49 -13.32
C LEU A 373 3.66 7.44 -13.81
N LEU A 374 3.32 7.47 -15.10
CA LEU A 374 2.42 6.48 -15.69
C LEU A 374 3.04 5.07 -15.65
N ALA A 375 4.35 4.95 -15.93
CA ALA A 375 5.06 3.68 -15.84
C ALA A 375 5.07 3.18 -14.39
N TYR A 376 5.40 4.05 -13.44
CA TYR A 376 5.37 3.75 -12.01
C TYR A 376 4.00 3.25 -11.55
N PHE A 377 2.91 3.92 -11.92
CA PHE A 377 1.55 3.49 -11.55
C PHE A 377 1.18 2.12 -12.11
N LEU A 378 1.51 1.86 -13.38
CA LEU A 378 1.25 0.56 -13.98
C LEU A 378 2.04 -0.56 -13.29
N ILE A 379 3.33 -0.31 -13.03
CA ILE A 379 4.24 -1.25 -12.38
C ILE A 379 3.78 -1.55 -10.95
N VAL A 380 3.50 -0.53 -10.12
CA VAL A 380 3.03 -0.73 -8.75
C VAL A 380 1.68 -1.45 -8.73
N ARG A 381 0.77 -1.13 -9.67
CA ARG A 381 -0.51 -1.83 -9.77
C ARG A 381 -0.32 -3.32 -10.05
N ALA A 382 0.56 -3.67 -10.99
CA ALA A 382 0.86 -5.06 -11.31
C ALA A 382 1.54 -5.78 -10.13
N LEU A 383 2.52 -5.14 -9.49
CA LEU A 383 3.21 -5.66 -8.31
C LEU A 383 2.21 -5.99 -7.19
N ARG A 384 1.37 -5.02 -6.80
CA ARG A 384 0.39 -5.19 -5.72
C ARG A 384 -0.64 -6.28 -6.03
N LEU A 385 -1.10 -6.37 -7.27
CA LEU A 385 -2.04 -7.42 -7.68
C LEU A 385 -1.41 -8.81 -7.71
N ALA A 386 -0.13 -8.90 -8.09
CA ALA A 386 0.61 -10.16 -8.09
C ALA A 386 0.83 -10.66 -6.66
N ASP A 387 1.24 -9.76 -5.76
CA ASP A 387 1.46 -10.04 -4.34
C ASP A 387 0.17 -10.50 -3.64
N GLN A 388 -0.92 -9.74 -3.80
CA GLN A 388 -2.24 -10.11 -3.29
C GLN A 388 -2.72 -11.46 -3.81
N GLY A 389 -2.48 -11.75 -5.09
CA GLY A 389 -2.84 -13.04 -5.67
C GLY A 389 -1.98 -14.20 -5.16
N ALA A 390 -0.70 -13.95 -4.85
CA ALA A 390 0.20 -14.96 -4.30
C ALA A 390 -0.20 -15.34 -2.87
N MET A 391 -0.59 -14.36 -2.04
CA MET A 391 -1.10 -14.60 -0.68
C MET A 391 -2.47 -15.30 -0.66
N GLY A 392 -3.29 -15.11 -1.70
CA GLY A 392 -4.63 -15.71 -1.80
C GLY A 392 -4.65 -17.18 -2.26
N ARG A 393 -3.56 -17.70 -2.82
CA ARG A 393 -3.44 -19.12 -3.19
C ARG A 393 -2.95 -19.92 -1.98
N LYS A 394 -3.85 -20.66 -1.33
CA LYS A 394 -3.45 -21.80 -0.50
C LYS A 394 -3.38 -23.03 -1.41
N GLU A 395 -2.29 -23.80 -1.31
CA GLU A 395 -2.13 -25.09 -1.99
C GLU A 395 -3.18 -26.11 -1.58
#